data_AF-A0A930F1Z1-F1
#
_entry.id   AF-A0A930F1Z1-F1
#
_cell.length_a   1.000
_cell.length_b   1.000
_cell.length_c   1.000
_cell.angle_alpha   90.00
_cell.angle_beta   90.00
_cell.angle_gamma   90.00
#
_symmetry.space_group_name_H-M   'P 1'
#
loop_
_entity.id
_entity.type
_entity.pdbx_description
1 polymer ?
#
loop_
_entity_poly.entity_id
_entity_poly.type
_entity_poly.pdbx_seq_one_letter_code
_entity_poly.pdbx_strand_id
1 'polypeptide(L)'
;DKIFSATGTERNPLILNIVVNVAVWHFITLAHPDMLHEWAKERYDRAIEWLKKLNKGEVSLGNLPLIKESDNTNTSNSNEEPFVFGSRRKFNHE
;
A
#
# COMPACT_ATOMS: atom_id res chain seq x y z
N ASP A 1 -7.18 3.96 -11.15
CA ASP A 1 -6.72 5.37 -11.31
C ASP A 1 -7.22 6.40 -10.30
N LYS A 2 -8.21 6.11 -9.46
CA LYS A 2 -8.94 7.12 -8.65
C LYS A 2 -8.09 8.06 -7.77
N ILE A 3 -6.94 7.61 -7.29
CA ILE A 3 -6.05 8.42 -6.42
C ILE A 3 -5.11 9.31 -7.23
N PHE A 4 -4.52 8.76 -8.30
CA PHE A 4 -3.55 9.49 -9.12
C PHE A 4 -4.23 10.46 -10.08
N SER A 5 -5.52 10.27 -10.36
CA SER A 5 -6.36 11.21 -11.12
C SER A 5 -6.87 12.40 -10.29
N ALA A 6 -6.79 12.35 -8.96
CA ALA A 6 -7.26 13.43 -8.11
C ALA A 6 -6.37 14.67 -8.23
N THR A 7 -6.99 15.84 -8.38
CA THR A 7 -6.30 17.12 -8.62
C THR A 7 -6.64 18.13 -7.53
N GLY A 8 -5.74 19.07 -7.25
CA GLY A 8 -5.96 20.13 -6.27
C GLY A 8 -6.14 19.61 -4.83
N THR A 9 -7.22 20.02 -4.17
CA THR A 9 -7.52 19.72 -2.76
C THR A 9 -8.02 18.29 -2.52
N GLU A 10 -8.36 17.56 -3.58
CA GLU A 10 -8.81 16.15 -3.47
C GLU A 10 -7.65 15.16 -3.35
N ARG A 11 -6.41 15.64 -3.45
CA ARG A 11 -5.22 14.80 -3.28
C ARG A 11 -5.02 14.41 -1.83
N ASN A 12 -4.70 13.13 -1.61
CA ASN A 12 -4.29 12.67 -0.28
C ASN A 12 -2.98 13.38 0.12
N PRO A 13 -2.98 14.19 1.20
CA PRO A 13 -1.82 15.00 1.57
C PRO A 13 -0.63 14.15 1.99
N LEU A 14 -0.86 12.95 2.53
CA LEU A 14 0.20 12.04 2.96
C LEU A 14 0.96 11.47 1.76
N ILE A 15 0.23 10.99 0.75
CA ILE A 15 0.83 10.47 -0.49
C ILE A 15 1.60 11.58 -1.21
N LEU A 16 1.05 12.79 -1.24
CA LEU A 16 1.74 13.94 -1.85
C LEU A 16 3.06 14.24 -1.15
N ASN A 17 3.09 14.25 0.19
CA ASN A 17 4.31 14.50 0.96
C ASN A 17 5.39 13.45 0.66
N ILE A 18 5.01 12.18 0.57
CA ILE A 18 5.92 11.07 0.26
C ILE A 18 6.52 11.23 -1.14
N VAL A 19 5.70 11.54 -2.14
CA VAL A 19 6.16 11.77 -3.51
C VAL A 19 7.11 12.97 -3.59
N VAL A 20 6.82 14.05 -2.85
CA VAL A 20 7.71 15.22 -2.77
C VAL A 20 9.06 14.84 -2.17
N ASN A 21 9.10 14.07 -1.08
CA ASN A 21 10.36 13.63 -0.48
C ASN A 21 11.21 12.77 -1.44
N VAL A 22 10.56 11.87 -2.19
CA VAL A 22 11.24 11.07 -3.22
C VAL A 22 11.78 11.95 -4.35
N ALA A 23 10.99 12.90 -4.84
CA ALA A 23 11.42 13.83 -5.88
C ALA A 23 12.60 14.71 -5.42
N VAL A 24 12.55 15.25 -4.21
CA VAL A 24 13.63 16.06 -3.62
C VAL A 24 14.93 15.28 -3.55
N TRP A 25 14.89 14.02 -3.09
CA TRP A 25 16.07 13.15 -3.10
C TRP A 25 16.65 12.98 -4.50
N HIS A 26 15.80 12.68 -5.50
CA HIS A 26 16.25 12.58 -6.89
C HIS A 26 16.90 13.86 -7.42
N PHE A 27 16.31 15.03 -7.14
CA PHE A 27 16.89 16.31 -7.55
C PHE A 27 18.26 16.57 -6.90
N ILE A 28 18.40 16.27 -5.60
CA ILE A 28 19.68 16.43 -4.89
C ILE A 28 20.75 15.52 -5.51
N THR A 29 20.41 14.25 -5.75
CA THR A 29 21.35 13.30 -6.36
C THR A 29 21.79 13.70 -7.77
N LEU A 30 20.94 14.40 -8.51
CA LEU A 30 21.24 14.87 -9.86
C LEU A 30 22.04 16.17 -9.87
N ALA A 31 21.73 17.11 -8.97
CA ALA A 31 22.35 18.43 -8.93
C ALA A 31 23.73 18.44 -8.23
N HIS A 32 23.86 17.73 -7.11
CA HIS A 32 25.09 17.72 -6.30
C HIS A 32 25.34 16.34 -5.67
N PRO A 33 25.89 15.38 -6.44
CA PRO A 33 26.13 14.03 -5.94
C PRO A 33 27.15 13.95 -4.80
N ASP A 34 28.08 14.90 -4.72
CA ASP A 34 29.13 14.93 -3.68
C ASP A 34 28.66 15.53 -2.35
N MET A 35 27.52 16.24 -2.33
CA MET A 35 27.00 16.82 -1.11
C MET A 35 26.04 15.85 -0.43
N LEU A 36 26.51 15.22 0.63
CA LEU A 36 25.74 14.21 1.37
C LEU A 36 24.67 14.89 2.23
N HIS A 37 23.42 14.84 1.77
CA HIS A 37 22.27 15.39 2.49
C HIS A 37 21.64 14.33 3.38
N GLU A 38 22.17 14.16 4.59
CA GLU A 38 21.73 13.13 5.53
C GLU A 38 20.24 13.24 5.88
N TRP A 39 19.73 14.46 6.08
CA TRP A 39 18.32 14.72 6.34
C TRP A 39 17.38 14.36 5.17
N ALA A 40 17.88 14.45 3.93
CA ALA A 40 17.11 14.13 2.74
C ALA A 40 17.06 12.62 2.53
N LYS A 41 18.19 11.95 2.80
CA LYS A 41 18.28 10.50 2.83
C LYS A 41 17.34 9.90 3.88
N GLU A 42 17.35 10.41 5.11
CA GLU A 42 16.47 9.92 6.18
C GLU A 42 14.98 10.05 5.81
N ARG A 43 14.58 11.18 5.23
CA ARG A 43 13.20 11.39 4.75
C ARG A 43 12.84 10.44 3.61
N TYR A 44 13.76 10.18 2.69
CA TYR A 44 13.58 9.21 1.62
C TYR A 44 13.42 7.79 2.15
N ASP A 45 14.32 7.36 3.04
CA ASP A 45 14.30 6.01 3.63
C ASP A 45 12.98 5.76 4.37
N ARG A 46 12.51 6.75 5.15
CA ARG A 46 11.20 6.71 5.84
C ARG A 46 10.03 6.65 4.86
N ALA A 47 10.07 7.42 3.77
CA ALA A 47 9.04 7.41 2.74
C ALA A 47 8.92 6.03 2.06
N ILE A 48 10.07 5.41 1.74
CA ILE A 48 10.11 4.06 1.16
C ILE A 48 9.66 2.99 2.15
N GLU A 49 10.08 3.07 3.42
CA GLU A 49 9.64 2.14 4.45
C GLU A 49 8.12 2.19 4.65
N TRP A 50 7.55 3.39 4.64
CA TRP A 50 6.11 3.58 4.72
C TRP A 50 5.39 2.97 3.51
N LEU A 51 5.89 3.17 2.29
CA LEU A 51 5.32 2.56 1.09
C LEU A 51 5.39 1.02 1.12
N LYS A 52 6.47 0.46 1.68
CA LYS A 52 6.59 -0.99 1.90
C LYS A 52 5.55 -1.49 2.90
N LYS A 53 5.33 -0.77 4.00
CA LYS A 53 4.29 -1.09 5.00
C LYS A 53 2.87 -0.97 4.42
N LEU A 54 2.64 0.03 3.57
CA LEU A 54 1.39 0.19 2.83
C LEU A 54 1.13 -1.00 1.89
N ASN A 55 2.15 -1.43 1.13
CA ASN A 55 2.04 -2.56 0.22
C ASN A 55 1.74 -3.89 0.94
N LYS A 56 2.28 -4.08 2.14
CA LYS A 56 1.98 -5.25 2.99
C LYS A 56 0.58 -5.21 3.60
N GLY A 57 -0.11 -4.07 3.56
CA GLY A 57 -1.40 -3.89 4.24
C GLY A 57 -1.30 -3.65 5.75
N GLU A 58 -0.09 -3.52 6.32
CA GLU A 58 0.13 -3.19 7.75
C GLU A 58 -0.37 -1.78 8.07
N VAL A 59 -0.29 -0.86 7.10
CA VAL A 59 -0.79 0.50 7.19
C VAL A 59 -1.94 0.63 6.22
N SER A 60 -3.18 0.51 6.70
CA SER A 60 -4.37 0.81 5.92
C SER A 60 -4.80 2.25 6.20
N LEU A 61 -4.91 3.07 5.16
CA LEU A 61 -5.62 4.33 5.26
C LEU A 61 -7.07 4.10 4.85
N GLY A 62 -8.01 4.51 5.68
CA GLY A 62 -9.44 4.41 5.37
C GLY A 62 -9.90 5.18 4.13
N ASN A 63 -9.03 6.01 3.53
CA ASN A 63 -9.30 6.75 2.30
C ASN A 63 -8.64 6.15 1.05
N LEU A 64 -7.89 5.05 1.17
CA LEU A 64 -7.39 4.31 0.02
C LEU A 64 -8.44 3.29 -0.43
N PRO A 65 -8.62 3.05 -1.74
CA PRO A 65 -9.44 1.96 -2.23
C PRO A 65 -8.76 0.65 -1.84
N LEU A 66 -9.37 -0.08 -0.90
CA LEU A 66 -8.93 -1.43 -0.57
C LEU A 66 -9.23 -2.33 -1.77
N ILE A 67 -8.24 -3.14 -2.14
CA ILE A 67 -8.49 -4.29 -3.02
C ILE A 67 -9.40 -5.23 -2.22
N LYS A 68 -10.62 -5.45 -2.72
CA LYS A 68 -11.46 -6.52 -2.19
C LYS A 68 -10.75 -7.84 -2.47
N GLU A 69 -10.71 -8.74 -1.49
CA GLU A 69 -10.02 -10.04 -1.56
C GLU A 69 -10.41 -10.89 -2.79
N SER A 70 -11.48 -10.54 -3.51
CA SER A 70 -11.94 -11.23 -4.72
C SER A 70 -11.06 -11.09 -5.97
N ASP A 71 -10.14 -10.12 -6.03
CA ASP A 71 -9.28 -9.91 -7.23
C ASP A 71 -7.85 -10.48 -7.09
N ASN A 72 -7.50 -11.10 -5.96
CA ASN A 72 -6.21 -11.76 -5.76
C ASN A 72 -6.31 -13.27 -6.09
N THR A 73 -6.32 -13.63 -7.38
CA THR A 73 -6.13 -15.02 -7.81
C THR A 73 -4.66 -15.44 -7.83
N ASN A 74 -3.82 -14.91 -6.93
CA ASN A 74 -2.46 -15.39 -6.77
C ASN A 74 -1.98 -15.27 -5.31
N THR A 75 -2.16 -16.38 -4.61
CA THR A 75 -1.25 -16.92 -3.58
C THR A 75 -0.87 -15.99 -2.42
N SER A 76 -1.62 -16.10 -1.33
CA SER A 76 -1.09 -16.28 0.03
C SER A 76 -2.22 -16.78 0.91
N ASN A 77 -2.20 -18.08 1.18
CA ASN A 77 -3.11 -18.77 2.07
C ASN A 77 -2.89 -18.32 3.51
N SER A 78 -3.72 -17.41 4.02
CA SER A 78 -3.90 -17.22 5.46
C SER A 78 -5.22 -16.53 5.79
N ASN A 79 -6.31 -16.96 5.17
CA ASN A 79 -7.65 -16.72 5.70
C ASN A 79 -8.14 -18.07 6.20
N GLU A 80 -7.88 -18.33 7.48
CA GLU A 80 -8.46 -19.46 8.22
C GLU A 80 -9.98 -19.40 8.05
N GLU A 81 -10.51 -20.20 7.14
CA GLU A 81 -11.95 -20.42 7.06
C GLU A 81 -12.42 -20.90 8.44
N PRO A 82 -13.49 -20.33 9.02
CA PRO A 82 -13.99 -20.79 10.31
C PRO A 82 -14.32 -22.27 10.21
N PHE A 83 -13.87 -23.07 11.18
CA PHE A 83 -14.17 -24.49 11.28
C PHE A 83 -15.67 -24.75 11.05
N VAL A 84 -16.02 -25.35 9.90
CA VAL A 84 -17.41 -25.68 9.57
C VAL A 84 -17.75 -27.01 10.24
N PHE A 85 -18.58 -26.97 11.28
CA PHE A 85 -19.14 -28.16 11.92
C PHE A 85 -20.57 -28.41 11.42
N GLY A 86 -20.79 -29.54 10.78
CA GLY A 86 -22.10 -29.99 10.31
C GLY A 86 -21.99 -31.18 9.37
N SER A 87 -22.83 -32.20 9.55
CA SER A 87 -22.93 -33.30 8.59
C SER A 87 -23.78 -32.87 7.39
N ARG A 88 -23.40 -33.31 6.19
CA ARG A 88 -24.21 -33.09 4.98
C ARG A 88 -25.59 -33.70 5.19
N ARG A 89 -26.65 -32.96 4.84
CA ARG A 89 -28.03 -33.47 4.92
C ARG A 89 -28.13 -34.75 4.09
N LYS A 90 -28.64 -35.83 4.70
CA LYS A 90 -28.76 -37.13 4.03
C LYS A 90 -29.52 -36.96 2.72
N PHE A 91 -28.94 -37.52 1.67
CA PHE A 91 -29.54 -37.58 0.35
C PHE A 91 -30.80 -38.45 0.41
N ASN A 92 -31.96 -37.87 0.12
CA ASN A 92 -33.19 -38.62 -0.08
C ASN A 92 -33.33 -38.91 -1.58
N HIS A 93 -33.34 -40.19 -1.94
CA HIS A 93 -33.80 -40.64 -3.26
C HIS A 93 -35.33 -40.67 -3.20
N GLU A 94 -35.99 -39.67 -3.80
CA GLU A 94 -37.34 -39.84 -4.35
C GLU A 94 -37.23 -40.30 -5.81
#